data_AF-A0A819JAT0-F1
#
_entry.id   AF-A0A819JAT0-F1
#
_cell.length_a   1.000
_cell.length_b   1.000
_cell.length_c   1.000
_cell.angle_alpha   90.00
_cell.angle_beta   90.00
_cell.angle_gamma   90.00
#
_symmetry.space_group_name_H-M   'P 1'
#
loop_
_entity.id
_entity.type
_entity.pdbx_description
1 polymer ?
#
loop_
_entity_poly.entity_id
_entity_poly.type
_entity_poly.pdbx_seq_one_letter_code
_entity_poly.pdbx_strand_id
1 'polypeptide(L)'
;MDSNIKGVRENINQLENHFDKLRYEIVSKTSKKLNEFYAKIYQRWDLLYKASRDRFDAKAFHSLCDNQGPTMTIIPSTTNYLFGGYTPISWTSDNSHRNDSKEFLFTLINLHNIESTKYPVDPRQRGCAVYHHRDDGPIFGGFGYFPRFRSHNGKVTAI
;
A
#
# COMPACT_ATOMS: atom_id res chain seq x y z
N MET A 1 11.86 16.62 -45.66
CA MET A 1 11.66 16.97 -44.23
C MET A 1 10.85 15.92 -43.45
N ASP A 2 10.16 14.99 -44.11
CA ASP A 2 9.26 14.01 -43.43
C ASP A 2 9.90 12.75 -42.84
N SER A 3 11.11 12.33 -43.28
CA SER A 3 11.75 11.11 -42.78
C SER A 3 12.21 11.20 -41.33
N ASN A 4 12.71 12.37 -40.90
CA ASN A 4 13.13 12.61 -39.52
C ASN A 4 11.95 12.59 -38.54
N ILE A 5 10.77 13.09 -38.94
CA ILE A 5 9.59 13.11 -38.08
C ILE A 5 9.04 11.69 -37.86
N LYS A 6 9.08 10.83 -38.88
CA LYS A 6 8.69 9.41 -38.74
C LYS A 6 9.63 8.65 -37.78
N GLY A 7 10.94 8.80 -37.93
CA GLY A 7 11.91 8.14 -37.05
C GLY A 7 11.79 8.58 -35.59
N VAL A 8 11.53 9.86 -35.33
CA VAL A 8 11.28 10.36 -33.97
C VAL A 8 10.00 9.75 -33.36
N ARG A 9 8.91 9.65 -34.14
CA ARG A 9 7.65 9.04 -33.67
C ARG A 9 7.82 7.55 -33.35
N GLU A 10 8.56 6.81 -34.18
CA GLU A 10 8.85 5.40 -33.94
C GLU A 10 9.62 5.20 -32.63
N ASN A 11 10.63 6.03 -32.36
CA ASN A 11 11.39 5.99 -31.12
C ASN A 11 10.51 6.28 -29.89
N ILE A 12 9.61 7.26 -29.98
CA ILE A 12 8.65 7.57 -28.89
C ILE A 12 7.77 6.36 -28.60
N ASN A 13 7.17 5.75 -29.64
CA ASN A 13 6.31 4.59 -29.49
C ASN A 13 7.06 3.40 -28.87
N GLN A 14 8.32 3.16 -29.26
CA GLN A 14 9.14 2.11 -28.66
C GLN A 14 9.39 2.36 -27.16
N LEU A 15 9.63 3.62 -26.78
CA LEU A 15 9.85 4.01 -25.39
C LEU A 15 8.58 3.83 -24.55
N GLU A 16 7.43 4.24 -25.07
CA GLU A 16 6.12 4.06 -24.41
C GLU A 16 5.82 2.58 -24.18
N ASN A 17 6.01 1.74 -25.20
CA ASN A 17 5.85 0.29 -25.08
C ASN A 17 6.79 -0.31 -24.03
N HIS A 18 8.03 0.18 -23.96
CA HIS A 18 8.98 -0.28 -22.95
C HIS A 18 8.52 0.10 -21.53
N PHE A 19 8.04 1.32 -21.32
CA PHE A 19 7.51 1.76 -20.03
C PHE A 19 6.27 0.97 -19.60
N ASP A 20 5.37 0.65 -20.53
CA ASP A 20 4.18 -0.13 -20.21
C ASP A 20 4.53 -1.57 -19.85
N LYS A 21 5.52 -2.17 -20.51
CA LYS A 21 6.05 -3.48 -20.12
C LYS A 21 6.67 -3.44 -18.72
N LEU A 22 7.47 -2.43 -18.40
CA LEU A 22 8.06 -2.27 -17.07
C LEU A 22 6.99 -2.09 -15.98
N ARG A 23 5.96 -1.27 -16.26
CA ARG A 23 4.82 -1.09 -15.34
C ARG A 23 4.11 -2.41 -15.08
N TYR A 24 3.83 -3.17 -16.14
CA TYR A 24 3.17 -4.47 -16.02
C TYR A 24 3.98 -5.45 -15.17
N GLU A 25 5.30 -5.53 -15.40
CA GLU A 25 6.18 -6.40 -14.62
C GLU A 25 6.24 -6.02 -13.14
N ILE A 26 6.33 -4.71 -12.83
CA ILE A 26 6.32 -4.22 -11.45
C ILE A 26 5.00 -4.57 -10.76
N VAL A 27 3.86 -4.25 -11.40
CA VAL A 27 2.53 -4.55 -10.85
C VAL A 27 2.36 -6.05 -10.63
N SER A 28 2.72 -6.87 -11.62
CA SER A 28 2.60 -8.33 -11.54
C SER A 28 3.43 -8.92 -10.39
N LYS A 29 4.70 -8.50 -10.26
CA LYS A 29 5.59 -8.94 -9.16
C LYS A 29 5.05 -8.51 -7.80
N THR A 30 4.61 -7.26 -7.68
CA THR A 30 4.02 -6.74 -6.44
C THR A 30 2.75 -7.51 -6.07
N SER A 31 1.79 -7.66 -6.98
CA SER A 31 0.55 -8.40 -6.73
C SER A 31 0.81 -9.85 -6.29
N LYS A 32 1.75 -10.54 -6.93
CA LYS A 32 2.13 -11.90 -6.53
C LYS A 32 2.66 -11.92 -5.10
N LYS A 33 3.52 -10.97 -4.72
CA LYS A 33 4.10 -10.91 -3.37
C LYS A 33 3.06 -10.58 -2.29
N LEU A 34 2.12 -9.69 -2.58
CA LEU A 34 1.00 -9.40 -1.68
C LEU A 34 0.12 -10.64 -1.45
N ASN A 35 -0.16 -11.40 -2.52
CA ASN A 35 -0.92 -12.65 -2.44
C ASN A 35 -0.20 -13.72 -1.62
N GLU A 36 1.13 -13.81 -1.73
CA GLU A 36 1.97 -14.65 -0.88
C GLU A 36 1.85 -14.23 0.60
N PHE A 37 1.96 -12.94 0.92
CA PHE A 37 1.81 -12.45 2.30
C PHE A 37 0.42 -12.67 2.89
N TYR A 38 -0.61 -12.58 2.05
CA TYR A 38 -2.00 -12.89 2.40
C TYR A 38 -2.29 -14.39 2.47
N ALA A 39 -1.34 -15.24 2.05
CA ALA A 39 -1.48 -16.70 1.99
C ALA A 39 -2.61 -17.20 1.06
N LYS A 40 -2.91 -16.45 -0.01
CA LYS A 40 -3.88 -16.87 -1.04
C LYS A 40 -3.40 -16.44 -2.43
N ILE A 41 -2.86 -17.41 -3.17
CA ILE A 41 -2.20 -17.21 -4.46
C ILE A 41 -3.08 -16.51 -5.51
N TYR A 42 -4.39 -16.77 -5.50
CA TYR A 42 -5.37 -16.20 -6.44
C TYR A 42 -6.25 -15.12 -5.81
N GLN A 43 -5.69 -14.31 -4.91
CA GLN A 43 -6.41 -13.16 -4.36
C GLN A 43 -6.50 -12.04 -5.40
N ARG A 44 -7.69 -11.46 -5.54
CA ARG A 44 -7.93 -10.23 -6.28
C ARG A 44 -8.17 -9.09 -5.29
N TRP A 45 -7.60 -7.94 -5.59
CA TRP A 45 -7.70 -6.74 -4.76
C TRP A 45 -8.47 -5.69 -5.53
N ASP A 46 -9.44 -5.06 -4.87
CA ASP A 46 -10.20 -3.95 -5.42
C ASP A 46 -9.62 -2.65 -4.86
N LEU A 47 -9.30 -1.71 -5.75
CA LEU A 47 -8.70 -0.43 -5.34
C LEU A 47 -9.76 0.47 -4.69
N LEU A 48 -9.77 0.50 -3.36
CA LEU A 48 -10.67 1.36 -2.58
C LEU A 48 -10.24 2.83 -2.64
N TYR A 49 -9.00 3.14 -2.27
CA TYR A 49 -8.51 4.51 -2.13
C TYR A 49 -7.10 4.68 -2.70
N LYS A 50 -6.90 5.72 -3.50
CA LYS A 50 -5.60 6.14 -4.01
C LYS A 50 -5.47 7.64 -3.80
N ALA A 51 -4.55 8.07 -2.94
CA ALA A 51 -4.46 9.49 -2.56
C ALA A 51 -4.24 10.46 -3.74
N SER A 52 -3.60 9.99 -4.83
CA SER A 52 -3.42 10.80 -6.05
C SER A 52 -4.70 10.92 -6.91
N ARG A 53 -5.69 10.05 -6.70
CA ARG A 53 -7.01 10.06 -7.35
C ARG A 53 -8.06 10.71 -6.44
N ASP A 54 -8.05 10.34 -5.16
CA ASP A 54 -9.15 10.57 -4.22
C ASP A 54 -8.89 11.68 -3.20
N ARG A 55 -7.82 12.47 -3.42
CA ARG A 55 -7.30 13.51 -2.52
C ARG A 55 -6.51 12.94 -1.36
N PHE A 56 -5.62 13.78 -0.85
CA PHE A 56 -4.69 13.45 0.21
C PHE A 56 -5.27 13.86 1.57
N ASP A 57 -6.36 13.24 2.02
CA ASP A 57 -6.96 13.55 3.32
C ASP A 57 -7.64 12.34 3.98
N ALA A 58 -7.73 12.39 5.31
CA ALA A 58 -8.31 11.32 6.14
C ALA A 58 -9.81 11.10 5.84
N LYS A 59 -10.53 12.17 5.53
CA LYS A 59 -11.96 12.10 5.23
C LYS A 59 -12.22 11.29 3.97
N ALA A 60 -11.42 11.49 2.92
CA ALA A 60 -11.49 10.72 1.69
C ALA A 60 -11.19 9.23 1.95
N PHE A 61 -10.13 8.93 2.71
CA PHE A 61 -9.82 7.56 3.12
C PHE A 61 -11.01 6.91 3.84
N HIS A 62 -11.51 7.52 4.92
CA HIS A 62 -12.61 6.94 5.70
C HIS A 62 -13.92 6.83 4.92
N SER A 63 -14.19 7.77 4.00
CA SER A 63 -15.38 7.67 3.13
C SER A 63 -15.35 6.48 2.16
N LEU A 64 -14.15 5.98 1.84
CA LEU A 64 -13.96 4.91 0.86
C LEU A 64 -13.54 3.57 1.49
N CYS A 65 -12.91 3.58 2.67
CA CYS A 65 -12.30 2.41 3.29
C CYS A 65 -13.01 1.93 4.57
N ASP A 66 -13.83 2.77 5.21
CA ASP A 66 -14.58 2.33 6.39
C ASP A 66 -15.61 1.26 6.01
N ASN A 67 -15.77 0.27 6.87
CA ASN A 67 -16.70 -0.85 6.72
C ASN A 67 -16.50 -1.72 5.47
N GLN A 68 -15.36 -1.62 4.76
CA GLN A 68 -15.06 -2.43 3.57
C GLN A 68 -14.48 -3.83 3.88
N GLY A 69 -14.34 -4.20 5.15
CA GLY A 69 -13.71 -5.46 5.58
C GLY A 69 -12.18 -5.39 5.62
N PRO A 70 -11.49 -6.54 5.42
CA PRO A 70 -10.03 -6.63 5.38
C PRO A 70 -9.43 -5.69 4.33
N THR A 71 -8.36 -4.99 4.68
CA THR A 71 -7.66 -4.10 3.76
C THR A 71 -6.17 -4.31 3.82
N MET A 72 -5.52 -4.07 2.69
CA MET A 72 -4.09 -3.93 2.60
C MET A 72 -3.78 -2.46 2.22
N THR A 73 -2.67 -1.95 2.71
CA THR A 73 -2.29 -0.55 2.50
C THR A 73 -0.87 -0.53 1.99
N ILE A 74 -0.64 0.18 0.88
CA ILE A 74 0.66 0.27 0.22
C ILE A 74 1.10 1.73 0.20
N ILE A 75 2.29 1.97 0.74
CA ILE A 75 2.86 3.30 0.92
C ILE A 75 4.16 3.37 0.12
N PRO A 76 4.16 4.05 -1.03
CA PRO A 76 5.40 4.43 -1.71
C PRO A 76 6.07 5.60 -0.98
N SER A 77 7.37 5.47 -0.70
CA SER A 77 8.17 6.59 -0.20
C SER A 77 8.60 7.53 -1.33
N THR A 78 9.11 8.71 -0.96
CA THR A 78 9.76 9.65 -1.89
C THR A 78 11.08 9.12 -2.45
N THR A 79 11.64 8.08 -1.84
CA THR A 79 12.93 7.46 -2.18
C THR A 79 12.77 6.04 -2.76
N ASN A 80 11.63 5.77 -3.40
CA ASN A 80 11.34 4.50 -4.09
C ASN A 80 11.29 3.25 -3.20
N TYR A 81 11.01 3.40 -1.90
CA TYR A 81 10.68 2.28 -1.02
C TYR A 81 9.19 2.01 -1.06
N LEU A 82 8.83 0.75 -0.83
CA LEU A 82 7.46 0.30 -0.89
C LEU A 82 7.20 -0.58 0.32
N PHE A 83 6.32 -0.13 1.21
CA PHE A 83 6.00 -0.81 2.46
C PHE A 83 4.53 -0.60 2.79
N GLY A 84 4.06 -1.23 3.86
CA GLY A 84 2.64 -1.17 4.17
C GLY A 84 2.23 -2.03 5.34
N GLY A 85 0.92 -2.20 5.45
CA GLY A 85 0.29 -3.03 6.47
C GLY A 85 -0.98 -3.69 5.96
N TYR A 86 -1.36 -4.79 6.59
CA TYR A 86 -2.61 -5.48 6.39
C TYR A 86 -3.36 -5.58 7.71
N THR A 87 -4.67 -5.39 7.67
CA THR A 87 -5.57 -5.71 8.77
C THR A 87 -6.80 -6.47 8.25
N PRO A 88 -7.24 -7.53 8.94
CA PRO A 88 -8.51 -8.18 8.67
C PRO A 88 -9.70 -7.40 9.26
N ILE A 89 -9.44 -6.41 10.10
CA ILE A 89 -10.45 -5.61 10.78
C ILE A 89 -10.84 -4.45 9.85
N SER A 90 -12.14 -4.20 9.76
CA SER A 90 -12.62 -3.06 8.99
C SER A 90 -12.43 -1.75 9.74
N TRP A 91 -12.02 -0.70 9.03
CA TRP A 91 -11.91 0.66 9.57
C TRP A 91 -13.28 1.22 9.97
N THR A 92 -13.33 2.01 11.05
CA THR A 92 -14.60 2.49 11.65
C THR A 92 -14.60 3.95 12.10
N SER A 93 -13.48 4.67 12.03
CA SER A 93 -13.38 6.08 12.48
C SER A 93 -13.89 6.37 13.90
N ASP A 94 -13.83 5.41 14.82
CA ASP A 94 -14.41 5.50 16.17
C ASP A 94 -13.38 5.89 17.25
N ASN A 95 -12.17 6.29 16.84
CA ASN A 95 -11.05 6.64 17.70
C ASN A 95 -10.66 5.52 18.67
N SER A 96 -10.79 4.25 18.25
CA SER A 96 -10.44 3.08 19.05
C SER A 96 -9.23 2.31 18.51
N HIS A 97 -8.57 1.58 19.41
CA HIS A 97 -7.53 0.62 19.07
C HIS A 97 -8.15 -0.74 18.75
N ARG A 98 -7.63 -1.40 17.70
CA ARG A 98 -8.02 -2.76 17.34
C ARG A 98 -6.79 -3.65 17.17
N ASN A 99 -7.01 -4.95 17.27
CA ASN A 99 -5.98 -5.98 17.17
C ASN A 99 -6.61 -7.31 16.73
N ASP A 100 -5.93 -7.99 15.83
CA ASP A 100 -6.16 -9.33 15.32
C ASP A 100 -4.80 -10.00 15.03
N SER A 101 -4.66 -11.28 15.36
CA SER A 101 -3.39 -11.99 15.19
C SER A 101 -2.94 -12.14 13.73
N LYS A 102 -3.82 -11.88 12.75
CA LYS A 102 -3.51 -11.95 11.32
C LYS A 102 -3.01 -10.64 10.75
N GLU A 103 -2.93 -9.58 11.54
CA GLU A 103 -2.32 -8.31 11.12
C GLU A 103 -0.82 -8.46 10.91
N PHE A 104 -0.30 -7.66 9.99
CA PHE A 104 1.13 -7.59 9.75
C PHE A 104 1.51 -6.29 9.06
N LEU A 105 2.74 -5.87 9.31
CA LEU A 105 3.45 -4.91 8.48
C LEU A 105 4.24 -5.65 7.41
N PHE A 106 4.62 -4.96 6.36
CA PHE A 106 5.52 -5.53 5.36
C PHE A 106 6.38 -4.48 4.69
N THR A 107 7.50 -4.94 4.13
CA THR A 107 8.29 -4.21 3.14
C THR A 107 8.35 -5.01 1.86
N LEU A 108 8.16 -4.35 0.72
CA LEU A 108 8.35 -4.90 -0.61
C LEU A 108 9.69 -4.45 -1.19
N ILE A 109 10.04 -3.18 -0.99
CA ILE A 109 11.30 -2.55 -1.42
C ILE A 109 11.83 -1.72 -0.25
N ASN A 110 13.09 -1.91 0.13
CA ASN A 110 13.73 -1.22 1.24
C ASN A 110 15.16 -0.76 0.89
N LEU A 111 15.69 0.14 1.71
CA LEU A 111 17.03 0.73 1.58
C LEU A 111 18.16 -0.31 1.49
N HIS A 112 18.00 -1.45 2.15
CA HIS A 112 19.05 -2.47 2.27
C HIS A 112 18.94 -3.58 1.23
N ASN A 113 18.03 -3.45 0.25
CA ASN A 113 17.73 -4.49 -0.74
C ASN A 113 17.43 -5.87 -0.11
N ILE A 114 16.92 -5.87 1.11
CA ILE A 114 16.47 -7.10 1.77
C ILE A 114 15.26 -7.62 0.98
N GLU A 115 15.12 -8.93 0.87
CA GLU A 115 13.94 -9.53 0.27
C GLU A 115 12.65 -9.02 0.94
N SER A 116 11.56 -8.97 0.17
CA SER A 116 10.29 -8.50 0.71
C SER A 116 9.90 -9.31 1.94
N THR A 117 9.72 -8.62 3.06
CA THR A 117 9.60 -9.23 4.38
C THR A 117 8.25 -8.88 5.00
N LYS A 118 7.63 -9.87 5.65
CA LYS A 118 6.40 -9.74 6.44
C LYS A 118 6.77 -9.71 7.93
N TYR A 119 6.19 -8.76 8.66
CA TYR A 119 6.36 -8.56 10.08
C TYR A 119 5.02 -8.81 10.79
N PRO A 120 4.78 -10.04 11.29
CA PRO A 120 3.55 -10.36 12.00
C PRO A 120 3.47 -9.62 13.33
N VAL A 121 2.25 -9.48 13.87
CA VAL A 121 2.04 -9.00 15.24
C VAL A 121 2.75 -9.90 16.24
N ASP A 122 3.51 -9.30 17.18
CA ASP A 122 4.08 -10.04 18.30
C ASP A 122 2.95 -10.53 19.23
N PRO A 123 2.80 -11.84 19.45
CA PRO A 123 1.72 -12.39 20.28
C PRO A 123 1.78 -11.93 21.75
N ARG A 124 2.92 -11.38 22.19
CA ARG A 124 3.13 -10.77 23.52
C ARG A 124 2.64 -9.32 23.58
N GLN A 125 2.46 -8.66 22.43
CA GLN A 125 2.02 -7.27 22.32
C GLN A 125 0.56 -7.21 21.85
N ARG A 126 -0.36 -7.52 22.77
CA ARG A 126 -1.81 -7.63 22.47
C ARG A 126 -2.59 -6.32 22.53
N GLY A 127 -1.92 -5.18 22.46
CA GLY A 127 -2.57 -3.87 22.49
C GLY A 127 -2.18 -3.08 21.25
N CYS A 128 -3.17 -2.70 20.46
CA CYS A 128 -3.06 -1.62 19.46
C CYS A 128 -2.25 -1.97 18.19
N ALA A 129 -2.71 -2.94 17.39
CA ALA A 129 -2.09 -3.18 16.07
C ALA A 129 -2.57 -2.20 15.01
N VAL A 130 -3.78 -1.65 15.16
CA VAL A 130 -4.28 -0.52 14.36
C VAL A 130 -5.01 0.49 15.26
N TYR A 131 -5.12 1.72 14.77
CA TYR A 131 -5.89 2.79 15.45
C TYR A 131 -6.83 3.48 14.46
N HIS A 132 -8.12 3.53 14.80
CA HIS A 132 -9.18 4.00 13.89
C HIS A 132 -9.50 5.49 14.17
N HIS A 133 -8.48 6.34 14.15
CA HIS A 133 -8.67 7.77 14.39
C HIS A 133 -9.30 8.44 13.18
N ARG A 134 -10.46 9.07 13.37
CA ARG A 134 -11.27 9.67 12.29
C ARG A 134 -10.58 10.76 11.46
N ASP A 135 -9.56 11.42 12.04
CA ASP A 135 -8.83 12.52 11.39
C ASP A 135 -7.46 12.09 10.84
N ASP A 136 -7.12 10.80 10.96
CA ASP A 136 -5.90 10.24 10.39
C ASP A 136 -6.25 9.29 9.24
N GLY A 137 -5.30 9.02 8.35
CA GLY A 137 -5.43 7.89 7.43
C GLY A 137 -5.28 6.54 8.15
N PRO A 138 -4.92 5.46 7.45
CA PRO A 138 -4.68 4.18 8.10
C PRO A 138 -3.50 4.30 9.07
N ILE A 139 -3.70 3.86 10.32
CA ILE A 139 -2.65 3.78 11.34
C ILE A 139 -2.42 2.31 11.66
N PHE A 140 -1.18 1.86 11.41
CA PHE A 140 -0.67 0.59 11.87
C PHE A 140 0.31 0.81 13.02
N GLY A 141 0.24 -0.06 14.01
CA GLY A 141 0.99 0.03 15.25
C GLY A 141 0.37 0.94 16.30
N GLY A 142 0.75 0.70 17.56
CA GLY A 142 0.31 1.45 18.73
C GLY A 142 1.48 1.83 19.62
N PHE A 143 1.19 2.68 20.61
CA PHE A 143 2.15 3.28 21.54
C PHE A 143 3.39 2.41 21.84
N GLY A 144 4.56 2.91 21.41
CA GLY A 144 5.87 2.48 21.89
C GLY A 144 6.55 1.29 21.19
N TYR A 145 5.82 0.42 20.49
CA TYR A 145 6.41 -0.90 20.14
C TYR A 145 6.23 -1.37 18.69
N PHE A 146 5.45 -0.64 17.89
CA PHE A 146 5.37 -0.86 16.44
C PHE A 146 5.82 0.38 15.67
N PRO A 147 6.40 0.23 14.47
CA PRO A 147 6.58 1.36 13.56
C PRO A 147 5.22 2.01 13.32
N ARG A 148 5.05 3.24 13.79
CA ARG A 148 3.84 4.01 13.52
C ARG A 148 3.95 4.56 12.09
N PHE A 149 3.15 4.02 11.18
CA PHE A 149 2.96 4.67 9.89
C PHE A 149 1.80 5.65 10.02
N ARG A 150 2.12 6.94 9.98
CA ARG A 150 1.12 8.00 9.91
C ARG A 150 1.17 8.61 8.53
N SER A 151 0.05 8.54 7.82
CA SER A 151 -0.11 9.32 6.61
C SER A 151 -0.32 10.79 7.02
N HIS A 152 0.75 11.58 7.02
CA HIS A 152 0.66 13.05 6.99
C HIS A 152 1.32 13.50 5.69
N ASN A 153 0.52 14.07 4.79
CA ASN A 153 0.92 14.67 3.51
C ASN A 153 1.77 13.81 2.52
N GLY A 154 1.88 12.48 2.68
CA GLY A 154 2.66 11.59 1.80
C GLY A 154 1.86 10.46 1.14
N LYS A 155 1.85 10.41 -0.21
CA LYS A 155 1.14 9.47 -1.12
C LYS A 155 0.85 8.08 -0.49
N VAL A 156 -0.39 7.84 -0.04
CA VAL A 156 -0.87 6.50 0.37
C VAL A 156 -1.71 5.93 -0.76
N THR A 157 -1.44 4.69 -1.13
CA THR A 157 -2.30 3.91 -2.03
C THR A 157 -2.86 2.75 -1.21
N ALA A 158 -4.11 2.84 -0.78
CA ALA A 158 -4.77 1.72 -0.11
C ALA A 158 -5.23 0.74 -1.20
N ILE A 159 -4.69 -0.47 -1.20
CA ILE A 159 -5.02 -1.58 -2.11
C ILE A 159 -5.30 -2.77 -1.23
#